data_AF-A0A947HRA4-F1
#
_entry.id   AF-A0A947HRA4-F1
#
_cell.length_a   1.000
_cell.length_b   1.000
_cell.length_c   1.000
_cell.angle_alpha   90.00
_cell.angle_beta   90.00
_cell.angle_gamma   90.00
#
_symmetry.space_group_name_H-M   'P 1'
#
loop_
_entity.id
_entity.type
_entity.pdbx_description
1 polymer ?
#
loop_
_entity_poly.entity_id
_entity_poly.type
_entity_poly.pdbx_seq_one_letter_code
_entity_poly.pdbx_strand_id
1 'polypeptide(L)'
;MLPRILFRDVLLPTAATFTPFKSWRYLEEMCQREFEPLERQRNLRMSLVRELLVHAYREVDIYRQALDRAGVDPIEVSYPTKFALVPITTKDDLREGFPNRQLARSFRGRALRYSNTSGSTGRPLLLIQDTRDIAMKYASILRSRQVGGVDPLATQVRVTPNECQPALPAGDSPSVVNPLHRNHETPGRRSAFFVFLEKQIVNPLIHARHMLEPFWRGPGGSGPVDFDGYLDQIDKLEPEVLSLYPIYALLLAKHLRRTGRKPPKITGVIDFSGGLAPPWLAARVSEAFGVRTVQSAGGCEFARYAASCPSDPSRMHLAESYAYVEAIRTDGSLCAPGELGNLIVTSLHSWAMPIIRLEPGDVGRIFDEPCACGRKSRRLEHGGRVQALLRNAEGRWVTALESWQALLSVSGLDLFQLHQRSEKDYELHVVRAPSERLDTGELDERLALLLGKDATVKITVVDSIPTEASGKLQLVKSRTYEEFRPVSVRSKRVPVN
;
A
#
# COMPACT_ATOMS: atom_id res chain seq x y z
N MET A 1 -19.41 23.20 16.88
CA MET A 1 -18.52 22.02 16.83
C MET A 1 -18.22 21.59 18.25
N LEU A 2 -18.42 20.32 18.59
CA LEU A 2 -17.90 19.79 19.85
C LEU A 2 -16.36 19.95 19.84
N PRO A 3 -15.71 20.38 20.94
CA PRO A 3 -14.26 20.47 20.97
C PRO A 3 -13.62 19.12 20.60
N ARG A 4 -12.65 19.10 19.68
CA ARG A 4 -11.95 17.88 19.26
C ARG A 4 -11.42 17.07 20.44
N ILE A 5 -10.98 17.75 21.50
CA ILE A 5 -10.54 17.17 22.77
C ILE A 5 -11.66 16.34 23.42
N LEU A 6 -12.88 16.89 23.55
CA LEU A 6 -14.02 16.16 24.13
C LEU A 6 -14.40 14.95 23.28
N PHE A 7 -14.29 15.07 21.96
CA PHE A 7 -14.57 13.95 21.06
C PHE A 7 -13.49 12.85 21.16
N ARG A 8 -12.22 13.24 21.14
CA ARG A 8 -11.05 12.34 21.20
C ARG A 8 -10.91 11.66 22.55
N ASP A 9 -11.04 12.41 23.64
CA ASP A 9 -10.65 11.96 24.98
C ASP A 9 -11.84 11.41 25.77
N VAL A 10 -13.08 11.66 25.33
CA VAL A 10 -14.30 11.17 26.00
C VAL A 10 -15.18 10.33 25.08
N LEU A 11 -15.63 10.88 23.94
CA LEU A 11 -16.63 10.19 23.12
C LEU A 11 -16.09 8.95 22.39
N LEU A 12 -14.90 9.01 21.80
CA LEU A 12 -14.32 7.86 21.10
C LEU A 12 -13.97 6.70 22.05
N PRO A 13 -13.33 6.92 23.22
CA PRO A 13 -13.14 5.87 24.22
C PRO A 13 -14.46 5.30 24.75
N THR A 14 -15.45 6.16 24.99
CA THR A 14 -16.79 5.73 25.45
C THR A 14 -17.50 4.90 24.37
N ALA A 15 -17.50 5.35 23.12
CA ALA A 15 -18.06 4.59 22.01
C ALA A 15 -17.31 3.27 21.81
N ALA A 16 -15.99 3.25 21.94
CA ALA A 16 -15.20 2.02 21.88
C ALA A 16 -15.48 1.07 23.04
N THR A 17 -15.96 1.56 24.17
CA THR A 17 -16.39 0.74 25.31
C THR A 17 -17.76 0.13 25.05
N PHE A 18 -18.75 0.96 24.71
CA PHE A 18 -20.17 0.59 24.68
C PHE A 18 -20.71 0.19 23.30
N THR A 19 -19.93 0.35 22.23
CA THR A 19 -20.32 -0.04 20.88
C THR A 19 -19.34 -1.05 20.26
N PRO A 20 -19.75 -1.75 19.18
CA PRO A 20 -18.83 -2.53 18.35
C PRO A 20 -17.76 -1.72 17.61
N PHE A 21 -17.78 -0.39 17.67
CA PHE A 21 -16.75 0.44 17.04
C PHE A 21 -15.46 0.45 17.88
N LYS A 22 -14.64 -0.59 17.74
CA LYS A 22 -13.43 -0.79 18.55
C LYS A 22 -12.16 -0.13 17.98
N SER A 23 -12.24 0.55 16.84
CA SER A 23 -11.07 1.10 16.13
C SER A 23 -10.20 2.01 17.00
N TRP A 24 -10.79 2.81 17.88
CA TRP A 24 -10.04 3.70 18.78
C TRP A 24 -9.24 2.93 19.83
N ARG A 25 -9.86 1.94 20.48
CA ARG A 25 -9.17 1.05 21.42
C ARG A 25 -8.03 0.30 20.74
N TYR A 26 -8.25 -0.20 19.53
CA TYR A 26 -7.20 -0.88 18.77
C TYR A 26 -6.05 0.06 18.37
N LEU A 27 -6.35 1.32 18.05
CA LEU A 27 -5.32 2.34 17.83
C LEU A 27 -4.45 2.53 19.09
N GLU A 28 -5.07 2.70 20.25
CA GLU A 28 -4.35 2.86 21.53
C GLU A 28 -3.47 1.65 21.83
N GLU A 29 -4.00 0.43 21.68
CA GLU A 29 -3.24 -0.82 21.86
C GLU A 29 -2.07 -0.94 20.87
N MET A 30 -2.26 -0.55 19.59
CA MET A 30 -1.17 -0.54 18.60
C MET A 30 -0.08 0.46 18.97
N CYS A 31 -0.45 1.71 19.28
CA CYS A 31 0.49 2.78 19.60
C CYS A 31 1.31 2.50 20.87
N GLN A 32 0.70 1.90 21.90
CA GLN A 32 1.42 1.50 23.12
C GLN A 32 2.47 0.42 22.84
N ARG A 33 2.11 -0.60 22.05
CA ARG A 33 2.98 -1.76 21.77
C ARG A 33 4.22 -1.42 20.94
N GLU A 34 4.21 -0.31 20.20
CA GLU A 34 5.36 0.11 19.36
C GLU A 34 6.62 0.45 20.15
N PHE A 35 6.48 0.76 21.44
CA PHE A 35 7.58 1.10 22.34
C PHE A 35 8.04 -0.08 23.21
N GLU A 36 7.34 -1.22 23.13
CA GLU A 36 7.74 -2.46 23.80
C GLU A 36 9.01 -3.04 23.15
N PRO A 37 9.88 -3.77 23.90
CA PRO A 37 11.04 -4.43 23.32
C PRO A 37 10.69 -5.33 22.12
N LEU A 38 11.61 -5.40 21.14
CA LEU A 38 11.42 -6.21 19.92
C LEU A 38 11.06 -7.68 20.22
N GLU A 39 11.63 -8.26 21.26
CA GLU A 39 11.33 -9.64 21.69
C GLU A 39 9.86 -9.81 22.12
N ARG A 40 9.31 -8.84 22.86
CA ARG A 40 7.90 -8.85 23.30
C ARG A 40 6.95 -8.70 22.11
N GLN A 41 7.27 -7.80 21.19
CA GLN A 41 6.52 -7.64 19.93
C GLN A 41 6.56 -8.92 19.09
N ARG A 42 7.73 -9.58 19.00
CA ARG A 42 7.90 -10.86 18.30
C ARG A 42 7.06 -11.98 18.95
N ASN A 43 7.08 -12.10 20.27
CA ASN A 43 6.33 -13.13 20.99
C ASN A 43 4.82 -12.97 20.80
N LEU A 44 4.31 -11.74 20.95
CA LEU A 44 2.92 -11.41 20.66
C LEU A 44 2.54 -11.79 19.22
N ARG A 45 3.33 -11.35 18.24
CA ARG A 45 3.11 -11.63 16.83
C ARG A 45 2.99 -13.14 16.58
N MET A 46 3.81 -13.94 17.25
CA MET A 46 3.77 -15.40 17.13
C MET A 46 2.58 -16.06 17.79
N SER A 47 2.09 -15.53 18.92
CA SER A 47 0.80 -15.97 19.47
C SER A 47 -0.32 -15.75 18.45
N LEU A 48 -0.40 -14.53 17.90
CA LEU A 48 -1.45 -14.15 16.94
C LEU A 48 -1.40 -14.97 15.65
N VAL A 49 -0.19 -15.20 15.11
CA VAL A 49 -0.01 -16.04 13.92
C VAL A 49 -0.44 -17.49 14.19
N ARG A 50 -0.08 -18.06 15.33
CA ARG A 50 -0.46 -19.44 15.68
C ARG A 50 -1.97 -19.57 15.83
N GLU A 51 -2.61 -18.64 16.56
CA GLU A 51 -4.07 -18.62 16.72
C GLU A 51 -4.78 -18.55 15.36
N LEU A 52 -4.31 -17.67 14.47
CA LEU A 52 -4.88 -17.53 13.13
C LEU A 52 -4.65 -18.77 12.26
N LEU A 53 -3.46 -19.39 12.32
CA LEU A 53 -3.15 -20.62 11.58
C LEU A 53 -4.03 -21.79 12.02
N VAL A 54 -4.21 -21.99 13.33
CA VAL A 54 -5.07 -23.06 13.87
C VAL A 54 -6.52 -22.82 13.46
N HIS A 55 -7.00 -21.58 13.51
CA HIS A 55 -8.32 -21.21 13.01
C HIS A 55 -8.46 -21.49 11.52
N ALA A 56 -7.52 -21.01 10.70
CA ALA A 56 -7.56 -21.18 9.25
C ALA A 56 -7.52 -22.65 8.84
N TYR A 57 -6.68 -23.47 9.47
CA TYR A 57 -6.62 -24.90 9.23
C TYR A 57 -7.95 -25.60 9.55
N ARG A 58 -8.60 -25.22 10.65
CA ARG A 58 -9.89 -25.82 11.04
C ARG A 58 -11.02 -25.36 10.11
N GLU A 59 -11.09 -24.06 9.85
CA GLU A 59 -12.30 -23.42 9.33
C GLU A 59 -12.28 -23.11 7.84
N VAL A 60 -11.10 -23.13 7.19
CA VAL A 60 -10.92 -22.59 5.83
C VAL A 60 -10.25 -23.62 4.92
N ASP A 61 -10.96 -23.99 3.85
CA ASP A 61 -10.59 -25.13 3.01
C ASP A 61 -9.25 -24.93 2.28
N ILE A 62 -8.97 -23.73 1.76
CA ILE A 62 -7.72 -23.48 1.04
C ILE A 62 -6.49 -23.65 1.95
N TYR A 63 -6.58 -23.23 3.22
CA TYR A 63 -5.47 -23.31 4.15
C TYR A 63 -5.30 -24.72 4.70
N ARG A 64 -6.41 -25.41 5.02
CA ARG A 64 -6.36 -26.82 5.38
C ARG A 64 -5.64 -27.65 4.33
N GLN A 65 -6.09 -27.55 3.08
CA GLN A 65 -5.49 -28.31 1.97
C GLN A 65 -4.02 -27.92 1.73
N ALA A 66 -3.68 -26.64 1.83
CA ALA A 66 -2.29 -26.19 1.65
C ALA A 66 -1.37 -26.72 2.76
N LEU A 67 -1.82 -26.69 4.02
CA LEU A 67 -1.05 -27.18 5.17
C LEU A 67 -0.93 -28.71 5.15
N ASP A 68 -2.00 -29.44 4.84
CA ASP A 68 -2.00 -30.91 4.70
C ASP A 68 -1.00 -31.36 3.64
N ARG A 69 -1.03 -30.73 2.45
CA ARG A 69 -0.09 -31.03 1.36
C ARG A 69 1.36 -30.72 1.71
N ALA A 70 1.59 -29.71 2.55
CA ALA A 70 2.92 -29.33 3.01
C ALA A 70 3.39 -30.14 4.23
N GLY A 71 2.52 -30.98 4.82
CA GLY A 71 2.83 -31.72 6.04
C GLY A 71 3.07 -30.81 7.26
N VAL A 72 2.41 -29.64 7.29
CA VAL A 72 2.61 -28.65 8.37
C VAL A 72 1.47 -28.75 9.38
N ASP A 73 1.77 -29.17 10.61
CA ASP A 73 0.83 -29.07 11.73
C ASP A 73 0.78 -27.62 12.25
N PRO A 74 -0.38 -26.93 12.16
CA PRO A 74 -0.53 -25.55 12.62
C PRO A 74 -0.28 -25.34 14.12
N ILE A 75 -0.46 -26.37 14.95
CA ILE A 75 -0.25 -26.29 16.41
C ILE A 75 1.25 -26.25 16.72
N GLU A 76 2.05 -27.02 15.98
CA GLU A 76 3.49 -27.13 16.21
C GLU A 76 4.31 -26.00 15.57
N VAL A 77 3.68 -25.07 14.84
CA VAL A 77 4.39 -23.99 14.17
C VAL A 77 5.06 -23.06 15.21
N SER A 78 6.37 -22.92 15.07
CA SER A 78 7.25 -22.03 15.83
C SER A 78 8.02 -21.08 14.91
N TYR A 79 8.58 -20.01 15.48
CA TYR A 79 9.33 -19.00 14.74
C TYR A 79 10.85 -19.23 14.80
N PRO A 80 11.61 -18.85 13.77
CA PRO A 80 11.16 -18.47 12.41
C PRO A 80 11.04 -19.68 11.47
N THR A 81 11.70 -20.78 11.81
CA THR A 81 11.99 -21.91 10.90
C THR A 81 10.74 -22.71 10.54
N LYS A 82 9.87 -23.05 11.49
CA LYS A 82 8.65 -23.80 11.18
C LYS A 82 7.60 -22.94 10.47
N PHE A 83 7.51 -21.63 10.74
CA PHE A 83 6.58 -20.76 10.01
C PHE A 83 6.97 -20.59 8.53
N ALA A 84 8.26 -20.67 8.20
CA ALA A 84 8.71 -20.64 6.80
C ALA A 84 8.22 -21.86 5.98
N LEU A 85 7.82 -22.96 6.64
CA LEU A 85 7.22 -24.13 5.99
C LEU A 85 5.77 -23.89 5.57
N VAL A 86 5.09 -22.91 6.16
CA VAL A 86 3.72 -22.55 5.76
C VAL A 86 3.77 -22.04 4.31
N PRO A 87 3.00 -22.62 3.37
CA PRO A 87 3.04 -22.22 1.97
C PRO A 87 2.70 -20.75 1.76
N ILE A 88 3.40 -20.10 0.82
CA ILE A 88 3.06 -18.75 0.37
C ILE A 88 1.72 -18.80 -0.39
N THR A 89 0.80 -17.92 0.00
CA THR A 89 -0.49 -17.72 -0.65
C THR A 89 -0.34 -16.68 -1.75
N THR A 90 -0.88 -16.94 -2.94
CA THR A 90 -0.93 -15.99 -4.05
C THR A 90 -2.32 -15.37 -4.17
N LYS A 91 -2.45 -14.26 -4.90
CA LYS A 91 -3.78 -13.69 -5.21
C LYS A 91 -4.64 -14.65 -6.03
N ASP A 92 -4.03 -15.49 -6.86
CA ASP A 92 -4.75 -16.48 -7.67
C ASP A 92 -5.33 -17.60 -6.80
N ASP A 93 -4.56 -18.09 -5.81
CA ASP A 93 -5.06 -19.05 -4.81
C ASP A 93 -6.36 -18.54 -4.13
N LEU A 94 -6.39 -17.25 -3.78
CA LEU A 94 -7.57 -16.62 -3.16
C LEU A 94 -8.72 -16.40 -4.16
N ARG A 95 -8.43 -16.06 -5.42
CA ARG A 95 -9.46 -15.88 -6.46
C ARG A 95 -10.16 -17.19 -6.78
N GLU A 96 -9.40 -18.28 -6.96
CA GLU A 96 -9.94 -19.60 -7.30
C GLU A 96 -10.79 -20.20 -6.17
N GLY A 97 -10.51 -19.84 -4.93
CA GLY A 97 -11.34 -20.27 -3.80
C GLY A 97 -12.70 -19.56 -3.69
N PHE A 98 -12.86 -18.39 -4.32
CA PHE A 98 -13.90 -17.41 -3.97
C PHE A 98 -15.34 -17.86 -4.25
N PRO A 99 -16.30 -17.53 -3.36
CA PRO A 99 -16.15 -17.06 -1.97
C PRO A 99 -15.98 -18.20 -0.95
N ASN A 100 -16.32 -19.43 -1.34
CA ASN A 100 -16.69 -20.47 -0.39
C ASN A 100 -15.51 -21.14 0.31
N ARG A 101 -14.34 -21.23 -0.35
CA ARG A 101 -13.20 -22.01 0.15
C ARG A 101 -12.23 -21.18 1.01
N GLN A 102 -12.31 -19.85 0.96
CA GLN A 102 -11.57 -18.92 1.82
C GLN A 102 -12.39 -18.36 2.99
N LEU A 103 -13.72 -18.49 2.96
CA LEU A 103 -14.59 -18.06 4.05
C LEU A 103 -14.59 -19.12 5.16
N ALA A 104 -14.23 -18.70 6.37
CA ALA A 104 -14.32 -19.53 7.56
C ALA A 104 -15.77 -20.03 7.77
N ARG A 105 -15.95 -21.34 7.96
CA ARG A 105 -17.28 -21.96 8.07
C ARG A 105 -18.15 -21.32 9.14
N SER A 106 -17.59 -21.01 10.31
CA SER A 106 -18.25 -20.32 11.42
C SER A 106 -18.74 -18.88 11.12
N PHE A 107 -18.31 -18.28 10.00
CA PHE A 107 -18.75 -16.96 9.56
C PHE A 107 -19.82 -17.00 8.46
N ARG A 108 -20.20 -18.18 7.96
CA ARG A 108 -21.32 -18.32 7.02
C ARG A 108 -22.63 -17.85 7.66
N GLY A 109 -23.45 -17.12 6.90
CA GLY A 109 -24.70 -16.52 7.38
C GLY A 109 -24.53 -15.32 8.33
N ARG A 110 -23.31 -14.79 8.51
CA ARG A 110 -23.08 -13.54 9.24
C ARG A 110 -23.15 -12.34 8.30
N ALA A 111 -23.47 -11.17 8.87
CA ALA A 111 -23.32 -9.90 8.18
C ALA A 111 -21.82 -9.59 7.97
N LEU A 112 -21.37 -9.68 6.71
CA LEU A 112 -19.98 -9.46 6.29
C LEU A 112 -19.92 -8.34 5.26
N ARG A 113 -18.83 -7.58 5.27
CA ARG A 113 -18.53 -6.58 4.25
C ARG A 113 -17.67 -7.22 3.17
N TYR A 114 -18.00 -6.93 1.92
CA TYR A 114 -17.18 -7.30 0.78
C TYR A 114 -16.47 -6.05 0.24
N SER A 115 -15.26 -6.22 -0.26
CA SER A 115 -14.49 -5.17 -0.94
C SER A 115 -13.65 -5.76 -2.05
N ASN A 116 -13.19 -4.90 -2.97
CA ASN A 116 -12.31 -5.33 -4.06
C ASN A 116 -10.98 -4.57 -4.06
N THR A 117 -9.93 -5.23 -4.54
CA THR A 117 -8.66 -4.55 -4.84
C THR A 117 -8.81 -3.75 -6.14
N SER A 118 -8.14 -2.60 -6.25
CA SER A 118 -8.16 -1.71 -7.42
C SER A 118 -7.47 -2.25 -8.70
N GLY A 119 -7.28 -3.57 -8.81
CA GLY A 119 -7.01 -4.22 -10.10
C GLY A 119 -5.72 -3.82 -10.82
N SER A 120 -4.64 -3.44 -10.12
CA SER A 120 -3.35 -3.10 -10.76
C SER A 120 -2.67 -4.25 -11.53
N THR A 121 -3.28 -5.43 -11.54
CA THR A 121 -2.83 -6.65 -12.27
C THR A 121 -3.95 -7.22 -13.16
N GLY A 122 -4.99 -6.43 -13.46
CA GLY A 122 -6.06 -6.79 -14.40
C GLY A 122 -7.24 -7.58 -13.83
N ARG A 123 -7.06 -8.39 -12.76
CA ARG A 123 -8.17 -9.10 -12.08
C ARG A 123 -8.30 -8.62 -10.63
N PRO A 124 -9.43 -8.02 -10.19
CA PRO A 124 -9.59 -7.64 -8.80
C PRO A 124 -9.66 -8.89 -7.90
N LEU A 125 -9.02 -8.84 -6.74
CA LEU A 125 -9.24 -9.80 -5.65
C LEU A 125 -10.42 -9.28 -4.80
N LEU A 126 -11.39 -10.16 -4.55
CA LEU A 126 -12.50 -9.89 -3.62
C LEU A 126 -12.10 -10.30 -2.20
N LEU A 127 -12.46 -9.45 -1.24
CA LEU A 127 -12.14 -9.61 0.17
C LEU A 127 -13.45 -9.73 0.97
N ILE A 128 -13.44 -10.58 2.00
CA ILE A 128 -14.58 -10.76 2.93
C ILE A 128 -14.13 -10.34 4.32
N GLN A 129 -14.86 -9.40 4.92
CA GLN A 129 -14.42 -8.70 6.12
C GLN A 129 -15.51 -8.72 7.18
N ASP A 130 -15.13 -9.14 8.39
CA ASP A 130 -15.97 -8.99 9.58
C ASP A 130 -15.77 -7.61 10.24
N THR A 131 -16.60 -7.30 11.23
CA THR A 131 -16.55 -6.01 11.95
C THR A 131 -15.20 -5.77 12.64
N ARG A 132 -14.53 -6.82 13.13
CA ARG A 132 -13.23 -6.70 13.78
C ARG A 132 -12.15 -6.37 12.76
N ASP A 133 -12.12 -7.05 11.62
CA ASP A 133 -11.18 -6.77 10.52
C ASP A 133 -11.32 -5.31 10.05
N ILE A 134 -12.55 -4.81 9.88
CA ILE A 134 -12.83 -3.42 9.50
C ILE A 134 -12.29 -2.45 10.56
N ALA A 135 -12.57 -2.70 11.85
CA ALA A 135 -12.11 -1.85 12.94
C ALA A 135 -10.57 -1.83 13.05
N MET A 136 -9.90 -2.96 12.86
CA MET A 136 -8.44 -3.05 12.85
C MET A 136 -7.84 -2.32 11.65
N LYS A 137 -8.45 -2.42 10.47
CA LYS A 137 -8.04 -1.65 9.29
C LYS A 137 -8.15 -0.15 9.53
N TYR A 138 -9.24 0.33 10.13
CA TYR A 138 -9.36 1.75 10.49
C TYR A 138 -8.32 2.17 11.53
N ALA A 139 -8.09 1.37 12.57
CA ALA A 139 -7.03 1.63 13.55
C ALA A 139 -5.66 1.76 12.88
N SER A 140 -5.34 0.90 11.91
CA SER A 140 -4.07 0.94 11.17
C SER A 140 -3.88 2.25 10.38
N ILE A 141 -4.97 2.82 9.84
CA ILE A 141 -4.95 4.10 9.13
C ILE A 141 -4.71 5.25 10.10
N LEU A 142 -5.43 5.27 11.22
CA LEU A 142 -5.25 6.29 12.26
C LEU A 142 -3.83 6.23 12.86
N ARG A 143 -3.33 5.02 13.09
CA ARG A 143 -1.96 4.76 13.55
C ARG A 143 -0.94 5.34 12.59
N SER A 144 -1.13 5.19 11.27
CA SER A 144 -0.21 5.77 10.29
C SER A 144 -0.13 7.31 10.37
N ARG A 145 -1.26 8.00 10.64
CA ARG A 145 -1.29 9.45 10.84
C ARG A 145 -0.52 9.83 12.10
N GLN A 146 -0.74 9.12 13.20
CA GLN A 146 -0.05 9.36 14.46
C GLN A 146 1.46 9.11 14.37
N VAL A 147 1.88 8.06 13.66
CA VAL A 147 3.31 7.79 13.39
C VAL A 147 3.94 8.91 12.56
N GLY A 148 3.19 9.46 11.58
CA GLY A 148 3.58 10.63 10.80
C GLY A 148 3.60 11.95 11.58
N GLY A 149 3.20 11.94 12.86
CA GLY A 149 3.17 13.13 13.71
C GLY A 149 1.96 14.05 13.44
N VAL A 150 0.83 13.46 13.06
CA VAL A 150 -0.44 14.15 12.79
C VAL A 150 -1.52 13.62 13.74
N ASP A 151 -2.45 14.49 14.13
CA ASP A 151 -3.65 14.06 14.86
C ASP A 151 -4.41 13.00 14.06
N PRO A 152 -4.78 11.85 14.66
CA PRO A 152 -5.61 10.84 14.01
C PRO A 152 -6.88 11.37 13.34
N LEU A 153 -7.47 12.45 13.89
CA LEU A 153 -8.72 13.08 13.44
C LEU A 153 -8.49 14.33 12.56
N ALA A 154 -7.27 14.53 12.06
CA ALA A 154 -6.93 15.62 11.16
C ALA A 154 -7.82 15.61 9.90
N THR A 155 -8.23 16.80 9.46
CA THR A 155 -8.95 16.98 8.19
C THR A 155 -8.04 16.55 7.04
N GLN A 156 -8.65 15.94 6.02
CA GLN A 156 -7.88 15.40 4.91
C GLN A 156 -8.46 15.83 3.57
N VAL A 157 -7.63 16.36 2.68
CA VAL A 157 -7.92 16.40 1.25
C VAL A 157 -7.22 15.22 0.60
N ARG A 158 -7.93 14.47 -0.24
CA ARG A 158 -7.38 13.29 -0.91
C ARG A 158 -7.54 13.35 -2.42
N VAL A 159 -6.44 13.07 -3.11
CA VAL A 159 -6.31 13.05 -4.56
C VAL A 159 -5.77 11.68 -4.97
N THR A 160 -6.64 10.69 -5.12
CA THR A 160 -6.22 9.35 -5.54
C THR A 160 -7.18 8.78 -6.57
N PRO A 161 -6.70 8.35 -7.77
CA PRO A 161 -7.55 7.86 -8.84
C PRO A 161 -8.28 6.56 -8.52
N ASN A 162 -7.86 5.81 -7.48
CA ASN A 162 -8.52 4.58 -7.07
C ASN A 162 -8.39 4.33 -5.55
N GLU A 163 -9.53 4.25 -4.88
CA GLU A 163 -9.66 3.67 -3.53
C GLU A 163 -10.20 2.25 -3.61
N CYS A 164 -9.96 1.45 -2.57
CA CYS A 164 -10.66 0.18 -2.38
C CYS A 164 -12.14 0.47 -2.23
N GLN A 165 -12.95 0.07 -3.22
CA GLN A 165 -14.38 0.35 -3.18
C GLN A 165 -15.09 -0.72 -2.36
N PRO A 166 -16.11 -0.37 -1.56
CA PRO A 166 -17.02 -1.36 -1.03
C PRO A 166 -17.59 -2.15 -2.21
N ALA A 167 -17.38 -3.47 -2.20
CA ALA A 167 -18.05 -4.36 -3.13
C ALA A 167 -19.31 -4.81 -2.40
N LEU A 168 -20.49 -4.51 -2.94
CA LEU A 168 -21.71 -5.10 -2.41
C LEU A 168 -21.76 -6.59 -2.84
N PRO A 169 -22.40 -7.48 -2.06
CA PRO A 169 -22.83 -8.78 -2.59
C PRO A 169 -23.74 -8.62 -3.82
N ALA A 170 -24.42 -7.47 -3.92
CA ALA A 170 -25.21 -7.02 -5.05
C ALA A 170 -24.91 -5.54 -5.38
N GLY A 171 -24.12 -5.30 -6.43
CA GLY A 171 -24.21 -4.13 -7.30
C GLY A 171 -23.90 -2.75 -6.72
N ASP A 172 -22.65 -2.31 -6.90
CA ASP A 172 -22.34 -0.91 -7.30
C ASP A 172 -20.94 -0.78 -7.95
N SER A 173 -20.21 -1.89 -8.15
CA SER A 173 -19.08 -1.94 -9.08
C SER A 173 -19.54 -2.68 -10.35
N PRO A 174 -19.59 -2.04 -11.53
CA PRO A 174 -20.14 -2.63 -12.76
C PRO A 174 -19.43 -3.90 -13.26
N SER A 175 -18.25 -4.24 -12.74
CA SER A 175 -17.37 -5.26 -13.31
C SER A 175 -17.47 -6.66 -12.69
N VAL A 176 -18.31 -6.88 -11.66
CA VAL A 176 -18.45 -8.20 -11.04
C VAL A 176 -19.90 -8.52 -10.69
N VAL A 177 -20.78 -8.52 -11.70
CA VAL A 177 -22.06 -9.21 -11.59
C VAL A 177 -21.85 -10.63 -12.11
N ASN A 178 -21.54 -11.57 -11.23
CA ASN A 178 -21.74 -12.98 -11.54
C ASN A 178 -23.16 -13.36 -11.09
N PRO A 179 -24.10 -13.66 -12.01
CA PRO A 179 -25.49 -13.94 -11.70
C PRO A 179 -25.70 -15.11 -10.72
N LEU A 180 -24.70 -15.98 -10.55
CA LEU A 180 -24.76 -17.16 -9.68
C LEU A 180 -24.68 -16.86 -8.17
N HIS A 181 -24.34 -15.62 -7.76
CA HIS A 181 -24.15 -15.26 -6.34
C HIS A 181 -25.25 -14.38 -5.75
N ARG A 182 -26.42 -14.30 -6.41
CA ARG A 182 -27.59 -13.51 -5.97
C ARG A 182 -28.20 -13.91 -4.61
N ASN A 183 -27.75 -15.00 -3.98
CA ASN A 183 -28.36 -15.53 -2.76
C ASN A 183 -27.71 -15.07 -1.44
N HIS A 184 -26.82 -14.07 -1.46
CA HIS A 184 -26.27 -13.52 -0.21
C HIS A 184 -27.22 -12.45 0.36
N GLU A 185 -28.12 -12.96 1.21
CA GLU A 185 -28.97 -12.32 2.22
C GLU A 185 -28.95 -10.79 2.33
N THR A 186 -30.14 -10.22 2.22
CA THR A 186 -30.48 -8.83 2.59
C THR A 186 -29.85 -8.49 3.95
N PRO A 187 -29.16 -7.34 4.11
CA PRO A 187 -28.57 -6.98 5.38
C PRO A 187 -29.66 -6.94 6.48
N GLY A 188 -29.54 -7.79 7.49
CA GLY A 188 -30.47 -7.74 8.63
C GLY A 188 -30.52 -6.34 9.25
N ARG A 189 -31.65 -5.94 9.86
CA ARG A 189 -31.88 -4.58 10.43
C ARG A 189 -30.71 -4.02 11.26
N ARG A 190 -29.98 -4.88 11.99
CA ARG A 190 -28.77 -4.49 12.75
C ARG A 190 -27.62 -4.04 11.85
N SER A 191 -27.37 -4.73 10.73
CA SER A 191 -26.32 -4.35 9.76
C SER A 191 -26.62 -3.01 9.09
N ALA A 192 -27.89 -2.72 8.79
CA ALA A 192 -28.30 -1.45 8.20
C ALA A 192 -28.05 -0.26 9.15
N PHE A 193 -28.33 -0.43 10.45
CA PHE A 193 -28.06 0.59 11.46
C PHE A 193 -26.55 0.83 11.67
N PHE A 194 -25.73 -0.23 11.67
CA PHE A 194 -24.27 -0.09 11.73
C PHE A 194 -23.70 0.61 10.50
N VAL A 195 -24.14 0.24 9.30
CA VAL A 195 -23.72 0.91 8.06
C VAL A 195 -24.19 2.37 8.07
N PHE A 196 -25.37 2.67 8.61
CA PHE A 196 -25.86 4.03 8.78
C PHE A 196 -24.96 4.83 9.75
N LEU A 197 -24.69 4.32 10.95
CA LEU A 197 -23.77 4.96 11.90
C LEU A 197 -22.38 5.13 11.31
N GLU A 198 -21.87 4.11 10.62
CA GLU A 198 -20.57 4.16 9.96
C GLU A 198 -20.53 5.25 8.88
N LYS A 199 -21.54 5.31 7.99
CA LYS A 199 -21.57 6.28 6.88
C LYS A 199 -21.88 7.70 7.32
N GLN A 200 -22.79 7.89 8.28
CA GLN A 200 -23.33 9.21 8.63
C GLN A 200 -22.61 9.86 9.82
N ILE A 201 -21.97 9.07 10.69
CA ILE A 201 -21.35 9.56 11.91
C ILE A 201 -19.85 9.27 11.91
N VAL A 202 -19.47 8.00 11.79
CA VAL A 202 -18.07 7.59 11.93
C VAL A 202 -17.21 8.10 10.77
N ASN A 203 -17.61 7.86 9.52
CA ASN A 203 -16.82 8.22 8.36
C ASN A 203 -16.63 9.74 8.21
N PRO A 204 -17.66 10.59 8.36
CA PRO A 204 -17.49 12.04 8.29
C PRO A 204 -16.63 12.59 9.43
N LEU A 205 -16.76 12.05 10.65
CA LEU A 205 -16.06 12.56 11.83
C LEU A 205 -14.64 12.03 12.00
N ILE A 206 -14.37 10.78 11.60
CA ILE A 206 -13.05 10.15 11.74
C ILE A 206 -12.18 10.37 10.51
N HIS A 207 -12.77 10.35 9.31
CA HIS A 207 -11.99 10.60 8.09
C HIS A 207 -11.90 12.08 7.73
N ALA A 208 -12.93 12.89 8.08
CA ALA A 208 -13.02 14.32 7.78
C ALA A 208 -12.44 14.65 6.40
N ARG A 209 -12.85 13.84 5.40
CA ARG A 209 -12.18 13.74 4.11
C ARG A 209 -12.94 14.50 3.04
N HIS A 210 -12.20 15.27 2.25
CA HIS A 210 -12.66 15.85 1.01
C HIS A 210 -11.93 15.18 -0.16
N MET A 211 -12.67 14.64 -1.11
CA MET A 211 -12.09 13.99 -2.29
C MET A 211 -12.03 15.02 -3.42
N LEU A 212 -10.84 15.24 -3.97
CA LEU A 212 -10.67 15.95 -5.22
C LEU A 212 -10.46 14.96 -6.37
N GLU A 213 -10.86 15.36 -7.56
CA GLU A 213 -10.71 14.56 -8.77
C GLU A 213 -9.23 14.29 -9.08
N PRO A 214 -8.83 13.08 -9.52
CA PRO A 214 -7.45 12.82 -9.92
C PRO A 214 -7.08 13.62 -11.19
N PHE A 215 -5.79 13.90 -11.38
CA PHE A 215 -5.28 14.63 -12.55
C PHE A 215 -5.69 13.99 -13.87
N TRP A 216 -5.55 12.66 -13.96
CA TRP A 216 -5.94 11.90 -15.14
C TRP A 216 -6.97 10.85 -14.74
N ARG A 217 -8.04 10.77 -15.53
CA ARG A 217 -9.16 9.82 -15.32
C ARG A 217 -8.97 8.57 -16.17
N GLY A 218 -9.15 7.41 -15.55
CA GLY A 218 -9.31 6.13 -16.23
C GLY A 218 -8.10 5.63 -17.05
N PRO A 219 -8.29 4.54 -17.82
CA PRO A 219 -7.28 4.05 -18.76
C PRO A 219 -6.96 5.08 -19.84
N GLY A 220 -5.68 5.30 -20.14
CA GLY A 220 -5.26 6.19 -21.21
C GLY A 220 -5.43 7.68 -20.89
N GLY A 221 -5.69 8.04 -19.64
CA GLY A 221 -5.70 9.41 -19.18
C GLY A 221 -4.32 10.04 -19.37
N SER A 222 -4.22 10.97 -20.31
CA SER A 222 -3.01 11.71 -20.64
C SER A 222 -3.43 13.05 -21.25
N GLY A 223 -3.10 14.15 -20.60
CA GLY A 223 -3.50 15.48 -21.04
C GLY A 223 -3.01 16.58 -20.10
N PRO A 224 -3.10 17.85 -20.51
CA PRO A 224 -2.71 18.97 -19.68
C PRO A 224 -3.57 19.01 -18.41
N VAL A 225 -2.94 19.34 -17.29
CA VAL A 225 -3.59 19.47 -15.99
C VAL A 225 -3.59 20.95 -15.63
N ASP A 226 -4.77 21.48 -15.27
CA ASP A 226 -4.88 22.81 -14.69
C ASP A 226 -4.37 22.78 -13.24
N PHE A 227 -3.05 22.93 -13.09
CA PHE A 227 -2.41 22.91 -11.78
C PHE A 227 -2.82 24.08 -10.89
N ASP A 228 -3.03 25.28 -11.46
CA ASP A 228 -3.39 26.47 -10.69
C ASP A 228 -4.80 26.32 -10.09
N GLY A 229 -5.79 25.96 -10.90
CA GLY A 229 -7.15 25.70 -10.42
C GLY A 229 -7.22 24.52 -9.43
N TYR A 230 -6.29 23.56 -9.52
CA TYR A 230 -6.16 22.47 -8.56
C TYR A 230 -5.64 22.95 -7.21
N LEU A 231 -4.60 23.78 -7.23
CA LEU A 231 -4.01 24.35 -6.02
C LEU A 231 -4.97 25.33 -5.34
N ASP A 232 -5.79 26.07 -6.10
CA ASP A 232 -6.84 26.95 -5.55
C ASP A 232 -7.91 26.16 -4.77
N GLN A 233 -8.29 24.97 -5.26
CA GLN A 233 -9.22 24.09 -4.55
C GLN A 233 -8.62 23.57 -3.24
N ILE A 234 -7.33 23.21 -3.24
CA ILE A 234 -6.63 22.77 -2.02
C ILE A 234 -6.58 23.92 -1.01
N ASP A 235 -6.27 25.14 -1.47
CA ASP A 235 -6.16 26.32 -0.61
C ASP A 235 -7.50 26.67 0.05
N LYS A 236 -8.61 26.59 -0.70
CA LYS A 236 -9.97 26.80 -0.16
C LYS A 236 -10.33 25.83 0.97
N LEU A 237 -9.76 24.63 0.96
CA LEU A 237 -10.08 23.57 1.92
C LEU A 237 -9.16 23.57 3.16
N GLU A 238 -8.02 24.26 3.09
CA GLU A 238 -6.98 24.35 4.14
C GLU A 238 -6.76 23.02 4.92
N PRO A 239 -6.39 21.92 4.24
CA PRO A 239 -6.30 20.63 4.91
C PRO A 239 -5.16 20.54 5.93
N GLU A 240 -5.38 19.77 6.99
CA GLU A 240 -4.29 19.32 7.86
C GLU A 240 -3.46 18.21 7.17
N VAL A 241 -4.10 17.35 6.38
CA VAL A 241 -3.43 16.31 5.59
C VAL A 241 -3.80 16.44 4.13
N LEU A 242 -2.81 16.69 3.27
CA LEU A 242 -2.98 16.53 1.83
C LEU A 242 -2.45 15.16 1.41
N SER A 243 -3.34 14.25 1.01
CA SER A 243 -2.96 12.90 0.59
C SER A 243 -3.12 12.68 -0.90
N LEU A 244 -2.03 12.32 -1.57
CA LEU A 244 -1.99 12.18 -3.02
C LEU A 244 -0.88 11.22 -3.45
N TYR A 245 -0.91 10.83 -4.73
CA TYR A 245 0.16 10.01 -5.29
C TYR A 245 1.47 10.79 -5.34
N PRO A 246 2.63 10.14 -5.09
CA PRO A 246 3.94 10.80 -5.14
C PRO A 246 4.17 11.60 -6.42
N ILE A 247 3.77 11.05 -7.56
CA ILE A 247 3.96 11.70 -8.86
C ILE A 247 3.07 12.95 -9.03
N TYR A 248 1.86 12.96 -8.46
CA TYR A 248 1.00 14.15 -8.47
C TYR A 248 1.59 15.26 -7.61
N ALA A 249 2.09 14.90 -6.43
CA ALA A 249 2.77 15.84 -5.55
C ALA A 249 4.02 16.43 -6.22
N LEU A 250 4.82 15.60 -6.91
CA LEU A 250 6.01 16.06 -7.62
C LEU A 250 5.65 17.03 -8.76
N LEU A 251 4.61 16.75 -9.54
CA LEU A 251 4.19 17.63 -10.63
C LEU A 251 3.68 18.98 -10.11
N LEU A 252 2.92 18.99 -9.01
CA LEU A 252 2.53 20.25 -8.35
C LEU A 252 3.75 21.00 -7.82
N ALA A 253 4.70 20.30 -7.21
CA ALA A 253 5.94 20.91 -6.71
C ALA A 253 6.77 21.54 -7.83
N LYS A 254 6.93 20.84 -8.96
CA LYS A 254 7.59 21.38 -10.16
C LYS A 254 6.85 22.59 -10.71
N HIS A 255 5.52 22.54 -10.77
CA HIS A 255 4.69 23.65 -11.22
C HIS A 255 4.87 24.89 -10.32
N LEU A 256 4.74 24.75 -9.00
CA LEU A 256 4.95 25.83 -8.02
C LEU A 256 6.32 26.50 -8.19
N ARG A 257 7.38 25.70 -8.34
CA ARG A 257 8.74 26.20 -8.56
C ARG A 257 8.86 26.97 -9.87
N ARG A 258 8.26 26.48 -10.95
CA ARG A 258 8.34 27.09 -12.29
C ARG A 258 7.56 28.40 -12.38
N THR A 259 6.38 28.48 -11.76
CA THR A 259 5.53 29.68 -11.82
C THR A 259 5.85 30.69 -10.72
N GLY A 260 6.57 30.29 -9.67
CA GLY A 260 6.78 31.11 -8.48
C GLY A 260 5.50 31.30 -7.65
N ARG A 261 4.42 30.55 -7.96
CA ARG A 261 3.17 30.59 -7.21
C ARG A 261 3.42 30.10 -5.77
N LYS A 262 2.78 30.75 -4.80
CA LYS A 262 2.83 30.32 -3.40
C LYS A 262 2.14 28.94 -3.24
N PRO A 263 2.68 28.04 -2.42
CA PRO A 263 2.00 26.78 -2.13
C PRO A 263 0.70 27.03 -1.36
N PRO A 264 -0.30 26.14 -1.50
CA PRO A 264 -1.54 26.22 -0.73
C PRO A 264 -1.26 25.99 0.76
N LYS A 265 -2.11 26.53 1.62
CA LYS A 265 -1.97 26.37 3.06
C LYS A 265 -2.31 24.95 3.50
N ILE A 266 -1.31 24.23 4.00
CA ILE A 266 -1.45 22.89 4.60
C ILE A 266 -0.87 22.96 6.01
N THR A 267 -1.68 22.63 7.02
CA THR A 267 -1.31 22.86 8.44
C THR A 267 -0.62 21.67 9.10
N GLY A 268 -0.65 20.48 8.47
CA GLY A 268 -0.01 19.26 8.99
C GLY A 268 1.06 18.71 8.05
N VAL A 269 0.70 17.74 7.19
CA VAL A 269 1.66 17.01 6.34
C VAL A 269 1.10 16.69 4.95
N ILE A 270 2.00 16.37 4.03
CA ILE A 270 1.69 15.70 2.78
C ILE A 270 1.88 14.19 2.96
N ASP A 271 0.82 13.40 2.79
CA ASP A 271 0.81 11.92 2.92
C ASP A 271 0.81 11.26 1.55
N PHE A 272 1.96 10.70 1.14
CA PHE A 272 2.07 9.89 -0.06
C PHE A 272 1.29 8.59 0.11
N SER A 273 0.12 8.53 -0.55
CA SER A 273 -0.75 7.37 -0.53
C SER A 273 -0.82 6.67 -1.88
N GLY A 274 -1.05 5.35 -1.87
CA GLY A 274 -1.22 4.55 -3.10
C GLY A 274 0.04 4.36 -3.96
N GLY A 275 1.18 4.85 -3.49
CA GLY A 275 2.53 4.73 -4.05
C GLY A 275 3.56 5.23 -3.04
N LEU A 276 4.85 5.14 -3.37
CA LEU A 276 5.95 5.52 -2.48
C LEU A 276 6.85 6.55 -3.15
N ALA A 277 7.46 7.41 -2.35
CA ALA A 277 8.37 8.43 -2.82
C ALA A 277 9.82 8.03 -2.50
N PRO A 278 10.75 8.07 -3.46
CA PRO A 278 12.17 8.06 -3.12
C PRO A 278 12.55 9.33 -2.33
N PRO A 279 13.63 9.30 -1.52
CA PRO A 279 14.08 10.43 -0.71
C PRO A 279 14.17 11.76 -1.46
N TRP A 280 14.71 11.77 -2.69
CA TRP A 280 14.80 12.98 -3.50
C TRP A 280 13.43 13.59 -3.82
N LEU A 281 12.46 12.78 -4.23
CA LEU A 281 11.11 13.24 -4.56
C LEU A 281 10.44 13.83 -3.31
N ALA A 282 10.53 13.11 -2.18
CA ALA A 282 9.98 13.56 -0.91
C ALA A 282 10.56 14.90 -0.47
N ALA A 283 11.87 15.12 -0.65
CA ALA A 283 12.55 16.37 -0.34
C ALA A 283 12.10 17.52 -1.25
N ARG A 284 12.00 17.30 -2.57
CA ARG A 284 11.52 18.32 -3.52
C ARG A 284 10.09 18.75 -3.27
N VAL A 285 9.21 17.81 -2.93
CA VAL A 285 7.83 18.12 -2.55
C VAL A 285 7.81 18.89 -1.24
N SER A 286 8.58 18.46 -0.24
CA SER A 286 8.61 19.12 1.06
C SER A 286 9.09 20.57 0.96
N GLU A 287 10.13 20.83 0.16
CA GLU A 287 10.66 22.17 -0.10
C GLU A 287 9.64 23.06 -0.82
N ALA A 288 9.01 22.57 -1.89
CA ALA A 288 8.08 23.37 -2.69
C ALA A 288 6.81 23.76 -1.91
N PHE A 289 6.34 22.88 -1.03
CA PHE A 289 5.15 23.14 -0.21
C PHE A 289 5.47 23.76 1.15
N GLY A 290 6.73 23.75 1.59
CA GLY A 290 7.12 24.19 2.93
C GLY A 290 6.57 23.30 4.07
N VAL A 291 6.20 22.06 3.74
CA VAL A 291 5.49 21.14 4.64
C VAL A 291 6.15 19.77 4.61
N ARG A 292 6.17 19.08 5.75
CA ARG A 292 6.79 17.74 5.85
C ARG A 292 6.01 16.71 5.03
N THR A 293 6.73 15.74 4.50
CA THR A 293 6.16 14.59 3.80
C THR A 293 6.22 13.34 4.67
N VAL A 294 5.19 12.50 4.57
CA VAL A 294 5.11 11.18 5.19
C VAL A 294 4.59 10.18 4.17
N GLN A 295 4.83 8.90 4.40
CA GLN A 295 4.36 7.83 3.54
C GLN A 295 3.95 6.59 4.33
N SER A 296 3.13 5.76 3.71
CA SER A 296 2.66 4.50 4.29
C SER A 296 2.60 3.37 3.27
N ALA A 297 2.90 2.15 3.72
CA ALA A 297 2.78 0.94 2.91
C ALA A 297 1.49 0.19 3.27
N GLY A 298 0.83 -0.34 2.25
CA GLY A 298 -0.51 -0.86 2.41
C GLY A 298 -1.15 -1.37 1.12
N GLY A 299 -2.39 -1.86 1.26
CA GLY A 299 -3.21 -2.39 0.18
C GLY A 299 -4.64 -2.61 0.66
N CYS A 300 -5.55 -3.00 -0.23
CA CYS A 300 -6.93 -3.28 0.18
C CYS A 300 -7.02 -4.50 1.12
N GLU A 301 -6.11 -5.45 0.91
CA GLU A 301 -5.93 -6.65 1.70
C GLU A 301 -5.62 -6.29 3.17
N PHE A 302 -4.82 -5.25 3.40
CA PHE A 302 -4.20 -4.97 4.69
C PHE A 302 -4.41 -3.56 5.25
N ALA A 303 -5.14 -2.66 4.57
CA ALA A 303 -5.10 -1.23 4.88
C ALA A 303 -3.65 -0.71 4.97
N ARG A 304 -3.18 -0.15 6.10
CA ARG A 304 -1.80 0.38 6.25
C ARG A 304 -1.00 -0.45 7.26
N TYR A 305 -0.04 -1.23 6.80
CA TYR A 305 0.81 -2.06 7.68
C TYR A 305 2.15 -1.42 8.03
N ALA A 306 2.55 -0.34 7.36
CA ALA A 306 3.75 0.44 7.70
C ALA A 306 3.51 1.95 7.53
N ALA A 307 4.20 2.78 8.31
CA ALA A 307 4.14 4.24 8.18
C ALA A 307 5.48 4.89 8.56
N SER A 308 5.89 5.93 7.83
CA SER A 308 7.12 6.68 8.12
C SER A 308 6.92 7.66 9.27
N CYS A 309 7.96 7.89 10.04
CA CYS A 309 7.94 8.90 11.11
C CYS A 309 8.74 10.14 10.71
N PRO A 310 8.57 11.28 11.40
CA PRO A 310 9.31 12.50 11.10
C PRO A 310 10.83 12.37 11.18
N SER A 311 11.34 11.45 11.99
CA SER A 311 12.78 11.22 12.17
C SER A 311 13.42 10.45 11.02
N ASP A 312 12.63 9.67 10.28
CA ASP A 312 13.09 8.87 9.14
C ASP A 312 11.93 8.72 8.14
N PRO A 313 11.86 9.61 7.13
CA PRO A 313 10.82 9.52 6.10
C PRO A 313 11.08 8.37 5.12
N SER A 314 12.29 7.81 5.07
CA SER A 314 12.69 6.78 4.10
C SER A 314 12.35 5.36 4.53
N ARG A 315 12.30 5.10 5.86
CA ARG A 315 11.97 3.79 6.43
C ARG A 315 10.72 3.87 7.29
N MET A 316 9.78 2.97 7.04
CA MET A 316 8.47 2.95 7.68
C MET A 316 8.42 1.98 8.86
N HIS A 317 7.92 2.42 10.01
CA HIS A 317 7.65 1.54 11.14
C HIS A 317 6.56 0.53 10.80
N LEU A 318 6.87 -0.77 10.88
CA LEU A 318 5.91 -1.85 10.76
C LEU A 318 4.95 -1.85 11.96
N ALA A 319 3.68 -2.11 11.71
CA ALA A 319 2.66 -2.31 12.73
C ALA A 319 2.66 -3.77 13.19
N GLU A 320 3.63 -4.15 14.03
CA GLU A 320 3.94 -5.54 14.39
C GLU A 320 2.79 -6.30 15.08
N SER A 321 1.89 -5.57 15.75
CA SER A 321 0.68 -6.14 16.39
C SER A 321 -0.49 -6.30 15.42
N TYR A 322 -0.38 -5.78 14.20
CA TYR A 322 -1.44 -5.74 13.19
C TYR A 322 -1.15 -6.66 12.00
N ALA A 323 0.06 -6.62 11.47
CA ALA A 323 0.49 -7.42 10.33
C ALA A 323 1.89 -7.97 10.54
N TYR A 324 2.11 -9.22 10.12
CA TYR A 324 3.44 -9.80 10.07
C TYR A 324 3.98 -9.71 8.64
N VAL A 325 5.06 -8.95 8.47
CA VAL A 325 5.75 -8.75 7.19
C VAL A 325 7.11 -9.46 7.22
N GLU A 326 7.38 -10.16 6.13
CA GLU A 326 8.59 -10.93 5.83
C GLU A 326 9.20 -10.44 4.52
N ALA A 327 10.52 -10.51 4.40
CA ALA A 327 11.23 -10.36 3.13
C ALA A 327 11.84 -11.73 2.79
N ILE A 328 11.48 -12.27 1.63
CA ILE A 328 11.81 -13.64 1.21
C ILE A 328 12.67 -13.61 -0.06
N ARG A 329 13.75 -14.38 -0.06
CA ARG A 329 14.65 -14.58 -1.21
C ARG A 329 13.98 -15.42 -2.30
N THR A 330 14.63 -15.47 -3.46
CA THR A 330 14.18 -16.30 -4.60
C THR A 330 14.14 -17.79 -4.26
N ASP A 331 15.03 -18.28 -3.39
CA ASP A 331 15.07 -19.67 -2.92
C ASP A 331 14.02 -20.01 -1.85
N GLY A 332 13.25 -19.02 -1.37
CA GLY A 332 12.23 -19.18 -0.33
C GLY A 332 12.73 -18.93 1.11
N SER A 333 14.03 -18.68 1.31
CA SER A 333 14.59 -18.36 2.62
C SER A 333 14.33 -16.91 3.05
N LEU A 334 14.38 -16.64 4.35
CA LEU A 334 14.26 -15.28 4.90
C LEU A 334 15.50 -14.44 4.57
N CYS A 335 15.28 -13.23 4.05
CA CYS A 335 16.32 -12.23 3.84
C CYS A 335 16.99 -11.82 5.18
N ALA A 336 18.27 -11.48 5.10
CA ALA A 336 18.97 -10.81 6.20
C ALA A 336 18.45 -9.36 6.36
N PRO A 337 18.63 -8.72 7.53
CA PRO A 337 18.32 -7.31 7.68
C PRO A 337 18.98 -6.46 6.58
N GLY A 338 18.20 -5.58 5.94
CA GLY A 338 18.67 -4.73 4.85
C GLY A 338 18.83 -5.41 3.47
N GLU A 339 18.60 -6.71 3.36
CA GLU A 339 18.60 -7.40 2.08
C GLU A 339 17.27 -7.25 1.35
N LEU A 340 17.33 -7.05 0.03
CA LEU A 340 16.13 -6.91 -0.81
C LEU A 340 15.45 -8.26 -0.98
N GLY A 341 14.18 -8.35 -0.60
CA GLY A 341 13.37 -9.56 -0.77
C GLY A 341 11.98 -9.26 -1.32
N ASN A 342 11.29 -10.32 -1.73
CA ASN A 342 9.86 -10.27 -2.01
C ASN A 342 9.11 -10.17 -0.67
N LEU A 343 8.26 -9.16 -0.53
CA LEU A 343 7.53 -8.93 0.70
C LEU A 343 6.36 -9.90 0.79
N ILE A 344 6.30 -10.68 1.87
CA ILE A 344 5.18 -11.57 2.19
C ILE A 344 4.47 -11.02 3.43
N VAL A 345 3.14 -10.97 3.40
CA VAL A 345 2.34 -10.32 4.45
C VAL A 345 1.26 -11.24 4.98
N THR A 346 1.17 -11.33 6.30
CA THR A 346 0.09 -12.00 7.04
C THR A 346 -0.72 -10.97 7.82
N SER A 347 -2.03 -10.91 7.60
CA SER A 347 -2.95 -10.09 8.41
C SER A 347 -3.29 -10.84 9.69
N LEU A 348 -2.98 -10.27 10.85
CA LEU A 348 -3.12 -10.98 12.14
C LEU A 348 -4.57 -10.98 12.69
N HIS A 349 -5.50 -10.28 12.02
CA HIS A 349 -6.84 -10.04 12.55
C HIS A 349 -7.97 -10.32 11.54
N SER A 350 -7.67 -10.92 10.39
CA SER A 350 -8.68 -11.29 9.40
C SER A 350 -9.22 -12.70 9.69
N TRP A 351 -10.34 -12.82 10.43
CA TRP A 351 -10.87 -14.12 10.87
C TRP A 351 -11.92 -14.70 9.92
N ALA A 352 -12.76 -13.86 9.30
CA ALA A 352 -13.72 -14.29 8.29
C ALA A 352 -13.05 -14.86 7.03
N MET A 353 -12.05 -14.15 6.50
CA MET A 353 -11.20 -14.59 5.39
C MET A 353 -9.74 -14.40 5.80
N PRO A 354 -9.10 -15.42 6.39
CA PRO A 354 -7.69 -15.34 6.74
C PRO A 354 -6.81 -15.01 5.54
N ILE A 355 -5.84 -14.13 5.75
CA ILE A 355 -4.82 -13.75 4.76
C ILE A 355 -3.47 -14.08 5.38
N ILE A 356 -2.96 -15.28 5.08
CA ILE A 356 -1.74 -15.84 5.67
C ILE A 356 -0.68 -16.00 4.59
N ARG A 357 0.52 -15.44 4.85
CA ARG A 357 1.66 -15.41 3.93
C ARG A 357 1.27 -15.04 2.50
N LEU A 358 0.46 -14.00 2.34
CA LEU A 358 0.06 -13.52 1.02
C LEU A 358 1.23 -12.79 0.35
N GLU A 359 1.45 -13.08 -0.93
CA GLU A 359 2.34 -12.32 -1.81
C GLU A 359 1.55 -11.16 -2.48
N PRO A 360 1.70 -9.91 -2.01
CA PRO A 360 1.01 -8.76 -2.58
C PRO A 360 1.55 -8.31 -3.94
N GLY A 361 2.77 -8.72 -4.32
CA GLY A 361 3.48 -8.22 -5.49
C GLY A 361 4.43 -7.06 -5.21
N ASP A 362 4.96 -6.96 -3.99
CA ASP A 362 5.81 -5.87 -3.52
C ASP A 362 7.20 -6.40 -3.12
N VAL A 363 8.22 -5.54 -3.21
CA VAL A 363 9.59 -5.85 -2.79
C VAL A 363 10.09 -4.83 -1.77
N GLY A 364 11.02 -5.20 -0.92
CA GLY A 364 11.56 -4.29 0.08
C GLY A 364 12.63 -4.91 0.97
N ARG A 365 13.13 -4.09 1.89
CA ARG A 365 14.16 -4.42 2.88
C ARG A 365 13.60 -4.19 4.26
N ILE A 366 13.81 -5.14 5.16
CA ILE A 366 13.38 -5.04 6.56
C ILE A 366 14.62 -4.83 7.42
N PHE A 367 14.50 -3.92 8.38
CA PHE A 367 15.55 -3.51 9.29
C PHE A 367 15.06 -3.67 10.73
N ASP A 368 15.96 -4.05 11.63
CA ASP A 368 15.71 -4.15 13.07
C ASP A 368 16.42 -3.07 13.89
N GLU A 369 17.19 -2.19 13.25
CA GLU A 369 17.88 -1.13 13.98
C GLU A 369 16.88 -0.10 14.54
N PRO A 370 17.15 0.45 15.74
CA PRO A 370 16.27 1.40 16.40
C PRO A 370 16.11 2.70 15.60
N CYS A 371 14.98 3.37 15.81
CA CYS A 371 14.72 4.69 15.26
C CYS A 371 14.91 5.76 16.33
N ALA A 372 15.40 6.95 15.92
CA ALA A 372 15.52 8.11 16.80
C ALA A 372 14.17 8.57 17.39
N CYS A 373 13.03 8.17 16.81
CA CYS A 373 11.71 8.48 17.37
C CYS A 373 11.33 7.64 18.60
N GLY A 374 12.17 6.68 19.02
CA GLY A 374 11.99 5.84 20.20
C GLY A 374 11.12 4.59 19.99
N ARG A 375 10.40 4.48 18.86
CA ARG A 375 9.69 3.24 18.50
C ARG A 375 10.69 2.12 18.23
N LYS A 376 10.35 0.94 18.72
CA LYS A 376 11.18 -0.26 18.65
C LYS A 376 10.73 -1.26 17.58
N SER A 377 9.66 -0.98 16.84
CA SER A 377 9.23 -1.87 15.76
C SER A 377 10.25 -1.93 14.62
N ARG A 378 10.30 -3.07 13.92
CA ARG A 378 11.12 -3.20 12.71
C ARG A 378 10.68 -2.17 11.66
N ARG A 379 11.61 -1.77 10.81
CA ARG A 379 11.40 -0.74 9.80
C ARG A 379 11.48 -1.33 8.39
N LEU A 380 10.62 -0.87 7.51
CA LEU A 380 10.51 -1.28 6.11
C LEU A 380 10.98 -0.15 5.20
N GLU A 381 11.99 -0.43 4.38
CA GLU A 381 12.25 0.32 3.16
C GLU A 381 11.58 -0.43 2.00
N HIS A 382 10.55 0.16 1.41
CA HIS A 382 9.76 -0.51 0.39
C HIS A 382 10.29 -0.16 -1.01
N GLY A 383 10.70 -1.15 -1.80
CA GLY A 383 11.30 -0.96 -3.14
C GLY A 383 10.28 -0.78 -4.27
N GLY A 384 9.00 -1.04 -4.01
CA GLY A 384 7.91 -0.83 -4.97
C GLY A 384 7.32 -2.16 -5.43
N ARG A 385 6.70 -2.16 -6.61
CA ARG A 385 6.10 -3.37 -7.19
C ARG A 385 7.18 -4.27 -7.75
N VAL A 386 7.06 -5.57 -7.53
CA VAL A 386 7.96 -6.56 -8.17
C VAL A 386 7.92 -6.45 -9.69
N GLN A 387 6.75 -6.18 -10.30
CA GLN A 387 6.59 -6.01 -11.76
C GLN A 387 7.39 -4.83 -12.37
N ALA A 388 7.89 -3.94 -11.51
CA ALA A 388 8.71 -2.78 -11.88
C ALA A 388 10.18 -2.95 -11.45
N LEU A 389 10.57 -4.14 -10.99
CA LEU A 389 11.95 -4.50 -10.70
C LEU A 389 12.65 -4.87 -12.02
N LEU A 390 13.81 -4.29 -12.30
CA LEU A 390 14.61 -4.62 -13.47
C LEU A 390 15.94 -5.22 -13.06
N ARG A 391 16.48 -6.12 -13.89
CA ARG A 391 17.84 -6.62 -13.75
C ARG A 391 18.73 -5.83 -14.70
N ASN A 392 19.66 -5.04 -14.17
CA ASN A 392 20.52 -4.20 -14.98
C ASN A 392 21.55 -5.02 -15.79
N ALA A 393 22.32 -4.37 -16.67
CA ALA A 393 23.30 -5.04 -17.54
C ALA A 393 24.47 -5.70 -16.77
N GLU A 394 24.63 -5.37 -15.48
CA GLU A 394 25.60 -5.95 -14.55
C GLU A 394 25.01 -7.08 -13.70
N GLY A 395 23.73 -7.42 -13.91
CA GLY A 395 23.04 -8.49 -13.19
C GLY A 395 22.44 -8.09 -11.84
N ARG A 396 22.53 -6.81 -11.44
CA ARG A 396 21.98 -6.28 -10.19
C ARG A 396 20.48 -5.96 -10.33
N TRP A 397 19.72 -6.28 -9.30
CA TRP A 397 18.33 -5.85 -9.19
C TRP A 397 18.22 -4.36 -8.86
N VAL A 398 17.41 -3.65 -9.66
CA VAL A 398 17.13 -2.23 -9.52
C VAL A 398 15.63 -2.06 -9.29
N THR A 399 15.29 -1.41 -8.19
CA THR A 399 13.92 -1.15 -7.79
C THR A 399 13.27 -0.02 -8.57
N ALA A 400 11.94 0.03 -8.52
CA ALA A 400 11.19 1.13 -9.09
C ALA A 400 11.61 2.47 -8.47
N LEU A 401 11.79 2.52 -7.15
CA LEU A 401 12.17 3.76 -6.46
C LEU A 401 13.59 4.24 -6.83
N GLU A 402 14.54 3.33 -7.04
CA GLU A 402 15.87 3.69 -7.56
C GLU A 402 15.76 4.31 -8.96
N SER A 403 14.94 3.72 -9.83
CA SER A 403 14.70 4.26 -11.18
C SER A 403 14.04 5.64 -11.13
N TRP A 404 13.06 5.82 -10.23
CA TRP A 404 12.38 7.10 -10.04
C TRP A 404 13.34 8.16 -9.51
N GLN A 405 14.18 7.81 -8.54
CA GLN A 405 15.16 8.73 -7.98
C GLN A 405 16.18 9.18 -9.03
N ALA A 406 16.68 8.25 -9.85
CA ALA A 406 17.71 8.57 -10.84
C ALA A 406 17.16 9.41 -12.00
N LEU A 407 15.96 9.11 -12.49
CA LEU A 407 15.43 9.70 -13.72
C LEU A 407 14.56 10.94 -13.47
N LEU A 408 13.74 10.97 -12.42
CA LEU A 408 12.90 12.15 -12.14
C LEU A 408 13.72 13.35 -11.65
N SER A 409 14.97 13.13 -11.21
CA SER A 409 15.88 14.17 -10.78
C SER A 409 16.57 14.91 -11.92
N VAL A 410 16.55 14.38 -13.14
CA VAL A 410 17.20 14.97 -14.30
C VAL A 410 16.54 16.31 -14.65
N SER A 411 17.36 17.34 -14.82
CA SER A 411 16.88 18.67 -15.21
C SER A 411 16.15 18.66 -16.55
N GLY A 412 15.01 19.35 -16.64
CA GLY A 412 14.17 19.40 -17.85
C GLY A 412 13.37 18.12 -18.16
N LEU A 413 13.39 17.11 -17.29
CA LEU A 413 12.55 15.90 -17.39
C LEU A 413 11.35 16.01 -16.44
N ASP A 414 10.12 15.88 -16.96
CA ASP A 414 8.90 15.88 -16.13
C ASP A 414 8.47 14.47 -15.73
N LEU A 415 8.30 13.59 -16.72
CA LEU A 415 7.95 12.18 -16.54
C LEU A 415 8.80 11.30 -17.45
N PHE A 416 8.90 10.02 -17.10
CA PHE A 416 9.56 9.02 -17.93
C PHE A 416 8.80 7.70 -17.94
N GLN A 417 9.00 6.90 -18.97
CA GLN A 417 8.63 5.49 -18.96
C GLN A 417 9.79 4.65 -19.48
N LEU A 418 10.34 3.80 -18.60
CA LEU A 418 11.46 2.91 -18.92
C LEU A 418 10.93 1.50 -19.19
N HIS A 419 11.25 0.95 -20.36
CA HIS A 419 10.88 -0.39 -20.79
C HIS A 419 12.13 -1.22 -20.97
N GLN A 420 12.23 -2.34 -20.25
CA GLN A 420 13.27 -3.32 -20.46
C GLN A 420 12.84 -4.32 -21.53
N ARG A 421 13.59 -4.39 -22.63
CA ARG A 421 13.35 -5.34 -23.74
C ARG A 421 14.15 -6.63 -23.55
N SER A 422 15.38 -6.52 -23.09
CA SER A 422 16.30 -7.60 -22.72
C SER A 422 17.15 -7.19 -21.49
N GLU A 423 18.10 -8.02 -21.05
CA GLU A 423 19.01 -7.64 -19.95
C GLU A 423 19.87 -6.41 -20.26
N LYS A 424 20.17 -6.17 -21.56
CA LYS A 424 21.02 -5.05 -22.00
C LYS A 424 20.29 -4.01 -22.85
N ASP A 425 19.08 -4.29 -23.34
CA ASP A 425 18.33 -3.39 -24.23
C ASP A 425 17.15 -2.73 -23.53
N TYR A 426 17.10 -1.40 -23.60
CA TYR A 426 16.12 -0.56 -22.94
C TYR A 426 15.53 0.48 -23.90
N GLU A 427 14.26 0.83 -23.69
CA GLU A 427 13.61 1.97 -24.32
C GLU A 427 13.18 2.95 -23.24
N LEU A 428 13.57 4.21 -23.38
CA LEU A 428 13.20 5.29 -22.47
C LEU A 428 12.33 6.30 -23.20
N HIS A 429 11.08 6.43 -22.76
CA HIS A 429 10.21 7.53 -23.18
C HIS A 429 10.31 8.68 -22.19
N VAL A 430 10.51 9.90 -22.69
CA VAL A 430 10.73 11.10 -21.86
C VAL A 430 9.68 12.16 -22.19
N VAL A 431 8.99 12.66 -21.18
CA VAL A 431 8.16 13.86 -21.25
C VAL A 431 9.00 15.02 -20.72
N ARG A 432 9.22 16.04 -21.55
CA ARG A 432 10.02 17.21 -21.17
C ARG A 432 9.22 18.16 -20.29
N ALA A 433 9.90 18.80 -19.36
CA ALA A 433 9.30 19.90 -18.60
C ALA A 433 8.99 21.10 -19.52
N PRO A 434 7.83 21.76 -19.38
CA PRO A 434 7.48 22.93 -20.17
C PRO A 434 8.52 24.05 -20.01
N SER A 435 9.01 24.58 -21.12
CA SER A 435 9.96 25.71 -21.16
C SER A 435 11.32 25.44 -20.50
N GLU A 436 11.68 24.19 -20.21
CA GLU A 436 13.00 23.79 -19.73
C GLU A 436 13.73 22.93 -20.77
N ARG A 437 15.07 23.07 -20.87
CA ARG A 437 15.89 22.21 -21.72
C ARG A 437 16.24 20.94 -20.96
N LEU A 438 15.99 19.78 -21.58
CA LEU A 438 16.41 18.48 -21.05
C LEU A 438 17.95 18.42 -21.01
N ASP A 439 18.51 18.12 -19.85
CA ASP A 439 19.93 17.85 -19.69
C ASP A 439 20.25 16.41 -20.11
N THR A 440 20.68 16.24 -21.35
CA THR A 440 21.01 14.93 -21.91
C THR A 440 22.29 14.34 -21.32
N GLY A 441 23.23 15.19 -20.89
CA GLY A 441 24.48 14.73 -20.27
C GLY A 441 24.21 14.13 -18.90
N GLU A 442 23.44 14.83 -18.06
CA GLU A 442 22.98 14.27 -16.78
C GLU A 442 22.16 12.99 -17.00
N LEU A 443 21.25 12.98 -17.98
CA LEU A 443 20.44 11.79 -18.28
C LEU A 443 21.30 10.55 -18.59
N ASP A 444 22.31 10.70 -19.45
CA ASP A 444 23.21 9.61 -19.84
C ASP A 444 24.02 9.10 -18.64
N GLU A 445 24.54 10.00 -17.80
CA GLU A 445 25.23 9.64 -16.55
C GLU A 445 24.33 8.85 -15.59
N ARG A 446 23.09 9.31 -15.39
CA ARG A 446 22.10 8.63 -14.53
C ARG A 446 21.75 7.25 -15.08
N LEU A 447 21.57 7.12 -16.39
CA LEU A 447 21.29 5.85 -17.04
C LEU A 447 22.46 4.87 -16.91
N ALA A 448 23.70 5.33 -17.12
CA ALA A 448 24.88 4.48 -16.96
C ALA A 448 25.03 3.96 -15.53
N LEU A 449 24.78 4.80 -14.51
CA LEU A 449 24.81 4.39 -13.09
C LEU A 449 23.66 3.44 -12.73
N LEU A 450 22.48 3.63 -13.31
CA LEU A 450 21.29 2.83 -13.02
C LEU A 450 21.35 1.46 -13.71
N LEU A 451 21.64 1.46 -15.02
CA LEU A 451 21.50 0.31 -15.91
C LEU A 451 22.83 -0.41 -16.21
N GLY A 452 23.97 0.20 -15.88
CA GLY A 452 25.29 -0.30 -16.21
C GLY A 452 25.80 0.23 -17.55
N LYS A 453 27.12 0.28 -17.72
CA LYS A 453 27.78 0.87 -18.91
C LYS A 453 27.53 0.11 -20.21
N ASP A 454 27.23 -1.18 -20.11
CA ASP A 454 26.93 -2.04 -21.26
C ASP A 454 25.45 -1.96 -21.70
N ALA A 455 24.63 -1.14 -21.05
CA ALA A 455 23.23 -0.98 -21.40
C ALA A 455 23.08 -0.13 -22.67
N THR A 456 22.28 -0.64 -23.61
CA THR A 456 21.84 0.11 -24.79
C THR A 456 20.47 0.71 -24.51
N VAL A 457 20.37 2.04 -24.54
CA VAL A 457 19.12 2.76 -24.25
C VAL A 457 18.68 3.57 -25.45
N LYS A 458 17.52 3.25 -26.02
CA LYS A 458 16.87 4.07 -27.04
C LYS A 458 16.00 5.12 -26.37
N ILE A 459 16.38 6.39 -26.47
CA ILE A 459 15.63 7.51 -25.88
C ILE A 459 14.67 8.09 -26.93
N THR A 460 13.40 8.24 -26.56
CA THR A 460 12.36 8.86 -27.39
C THR A 460 11.63 9.92 -26.58
N VAL A 461 11.50 11.12 -27.12
CA VAL A 461 10.70 12.18 -26.49
C VAL A 461 9.26 12.03 -26.91
N VAL A 462 8.35 12.07 -25.94
CA VAL A 462 6.91 11.91 -26.13
C VAL A 462 6.15 13.04 -25.44
N ASP A 463 4.96 13.35 -25.92
CA ASP A 463 4.14 14.43 -25.36
C ASP A 463 3.53 14.05 -24.01
N SER A 464 3.26 12.76 -23.79
CA SER A 464 2.65 12.28 -22.55
C SER A 464 2.89 10.78 -22.33
N ILE A 465 2.62 10.32 -21.10
CA ILE A 465 2.64 8.90 -20.74
C ILE A 465 1.23 8.52 -20.25
N PRO A 466 0.54 7.56 -20.89
CA PRO A 466 -0.81 7.18 -20.52
C PRO A 466 -0.84 6.43 -19.18
N THR A 467 -1.88 6.69 -18.40
CA THR A 467 -2.20 5.90 -17.21
C THR A 467 -2.73 4.51 -17.56
N GLU A 468 -2.49 3.54 -16.67
CA GLU A 468 -3.15 2.23 -16.73
C GLU A 468 -4.67 2.38 -16.51
N ALA A 469 -5.42 1.29 -16.71
CA ALA A 469 -6.85 1.22 -16.38
C ALA A 469 -7.17 1.63 -14.94
N SER A 470 -6.20 1.44 -14.04
CA SER A 470 -6.29 1.88 -12.65
C SER A 470 -6.01 3.37 -12.42
N GLY A 471 -5.83 4.18 -13.48
CA GLY A 471 -5.41 5.58 -13.36
C GLY A 471 -3.99 5.76 -12.80
N LYS A 472 -3.25 4.67 -12.54
CA LYS A 472 -1.87 4.70 -12.05
C LYS A 472 -0.90 4.84 -13.21
N LEU A 473 0.18 5.58 -12.98
CA LEU A 473 1.31 5.61 -13.90
C LEU A 473 2.23 4.42 -13.63
N GLN A 474 2.45 3.61 -14.67
CA GLN A 474 3.49 2.58 -14.68
C GLN A 474 4.74 3.16 -15.37
N LEU A 475 5.66 3.72 -14.57
CA LEU A 475 6.88 4.36 -15.10
C LEU A 475 7.97 3.36 -15.46
N VAL A 476 7.91 2.12 -14.97
CA VAL A 476 8.88 1.07 -15.27
C VAL A 476 8.15 -0.20 -15.68
N LYS A 477 8.54 -0.76 -16.83
CA LYS A 477 8.05 -2.02 -17.37
C LYS A 477 9.24 -2.97 -17.56
N SER A 478 9.32 -4.01 -16.75
CA SER A 478 10.38 -5.03 -16.86
C SER A 478 9.85 -6.35 -17.42
N ARG A 479 10.75 -7.13 -18.03
CA ARG A 479 10.53 -8.53 -18.41
C ARG A 479 11.27 -9.54 -17.53
N THR A 480 12.23 -9.10 -16.71
CA THR A 480 13.09 -9.99 -15.92
C THR A 480 12.54 -10.26 -14.52
N TYR A 481 11.56 -9.49 -14.07
CA TYR A 481 11.12 -9.49 -12.66
C TYR A 481 10.56 -10.81 -12.13
N GLU A 482 10.05 -11.70 -12.99
CA GLU A 482 9.47 -12.97 -12.54
C GLU A 482 10.53 -13.85 -11.85
N GLU A 483 11.81 -13.77 -12.25
CA GLU A 483 12.93 -14.49 -11.62
C GLU A 483 13.16 -14.10 -10.16
N PHE A 484 12.76 -12.88 -9.77
CA PHE A 484 12.90 -12.39 -8.40
C PHE A 484 11.87 -12.99 -7.44
N ARG A 485 10.79 -13.57 -7.94
CA ARG A 485 9.78 -14.18 -7.07
C ARG A 485 10.31 -15.48 -6.43
N PRO A 486 9.88 -15.80 -5.20
CA PRO A 486 10.19 -17.09 -4.58
C PRO A 486 9.78 -18.26 -5.49
N VAL A 487 10.57 -19.33 -5.54
CA VAL A 487 10.31 -20.51 -6.39
C VAL A 487 8.88 -21.04 -6.20
N SER A 488 8.39 -21.11 -4.96
CA SER A 488 7.04 -21.59 -4.63
C SER A 488 5.91 -20.72 -5.18
N VAL A 489 6.19 -19.45 -5.49
CA VAL A 489 5.25 -18.53 -6.14
C VAL A 489 5.34 -18.68 -7.65
N ARG A 490 6.56 -18.78 -8.19
CA ARG A 490 6.79 -19.00 -9.63
C ARG A 490 6.14 -20.29 -10.11
N SER A 491 6.27 -21.38 -9.36
CA SER A 491 5.72 -22.70 -9.72
C SER A 491 4.20 -22.73 -9.79
N LYS A 492 3.51 -21.77 -9.16
CA LYS A 492 2.04 -21.65 -9.18
C LYS A 492 1.53 -20.78 -10.34
N ARG A 493 2.39 -19.98 -10.95
CA ARG A 493 2.00 -19.06 -12.03
C ARG A 493 2.18 -19.76 -13.37
N VAL A 494 1.12 -19.75 -14.18
CA VAL A 494 1.21 -20.13 -15.59
C VAL A 494 2.12 -19.09 -16.28
N PRO A 495 3.07 -19.51 -17.15
CA PRO A 495 3.86 -18.56 -17.93
C PRO A 495 2.93 -17.59 -18.67
N VAL A 496 3.18 -16.29 -18.52
CA VAL A 496 2.53 -15.28 -19.35
C VAL A 496 3.20 -15.39 -20.72
N ASN A 497 2.54 -16.04 -21.68
CA ASN A 497 2.97 -16.07 -23.08
C ASN A 497 2.93 -14.66 -23.69
#